data_AF-A0AAW1I6S6-F1
#
_entry.id   AF-A0AAW1I6S6-F1
#
_cell.length_a   1.000
_cell.length_b   1.000
_cell.length_c   1.000
_cell.angle_alpha   90.00
_cell.angle_beta   90.00
_cell.angle_gamma   90.00
#
_symmetry.space_group_name_H-M   'P 1'
#
loop_
_entity.id
_entity.type
_entity.pdbx_description
1 polymer ?
#
loop_
_entity_poly.entity_id
_entity_poly.type
_entity_poly.pdbx_seq_one_letter_code
_entity_poly.pdbx_strand_id
1 'polypeptide(L)'
;MSGDATPLHPAFTVSNIHNHVPTKLTLDESVYETWKLLFEIHCESFQVQGHLDGTSTPPSTGDSTWKRLDSIDLSWIYATLSPTVRTMVIKKGAPAHEI
;
A
#
# COMPACT_ATOMS: atom_id res chain seq x y z
N MET A 1 -2.81 36.74 -5.33
CA MET A 1 -2.22 35.49 -5.84
C MET A 1 -2.37 34.45 -4.74
N SER A 2 -3.49 33.74 -4.71
CA SER A 2 -3.66 32.63 -3.76
C SER A 2 -2.82 31.47 -4.28
N GLY A 3 -1.82 31.04 -3.52
CA GLY A 3 -1.13 29.79 -3.80
C GLY A 3 -2.09 28.66 -3.53
N ASP A 4 -2.58 27.99 -4.57
CA ASP A 4 -3.41 26.81 -4.41
C ASP A 4 -2.55 25.74 -3.73
N ALA A 5 -2.86 25.47 -2.46
CA ALA A 5 -2.28 24.36 -1.73
C ALA A 5 -2.72 23.06 -2.43
N THR A 6 -1.76 22.24 -2.85
CA THR A 6 -2.07 20.92 -3.39
C THR A 6 -2.83 20.13 -2.33
N PRO A 7 -4.03 19.60 -2.64
CA PRO A 7 -4.79 18.80 -1.69
C PRO A 7 -3.95 17.64 -1.15
N LEU A 8 -4.02 17.42 0.16
CA LEU A 8 -3.32 16.30 0.80
C LEU A 8 -3.86 14.98 0.24
N HIS A 9 -2.97 14.12 -0.24
CA HIS A 9 -3.36 12.79 -0.71
C HIS A 9 -3.97 11.96 0.43
N PRO A 10 -5.10 11.26 0.22
CA PRO A 10 -5.83 10.55 1.30
C PRO A 10 -4.97 9.50 2.01
N ALA A 11 -4.08 8.80 1.30
CA ALA A 11 -3.15 7.84 1.92
C ALA A 11 -2.30 8.42 3.07
N PHE A 12 -2.01 9.73 3.06
CA PHE A 12 -1.28 10.39 4.15
C PHE A 12 -2.09 10.54 5.45
N THR A 13 -3.40 10.26 5.41
CA THR A 13 -4.29 10.35 6.58
C THR A 13 -4.37 9.03 7.36
N VAL A 14 -3.89 7.92 6.79
CA VAL A 14 -3.92 6.60 7.44
C VAL A 14 -2.77 6.49 8.43
N SER A 15 -3.09 6.59 9.71
CA SER A 15 -2.11 6.40 10.80
C SER A 15 -1.94 4.93 11.21
N ASN A 16 -2.98 4.11 11.05
CA ASN A 16 -2.96 2.69 11.39
C ASN A 16 -3.79 1.86 10.42
N ILE A 17 -3.11 1.08 9.59
CA ILE A 17 -3.72 0.18 8.60
C ILE A 17 -4.66 -0.85 9.23
N HIS A 18 -4.41 -1.29 10.47
CA HIS A 18 -5.20 -2.33 11.12
C HIS A 18 -6.65 -1.90 11.41
N ASN A 19 -6.95 -0.60 11.38
CA ASN A 19 -8.33 -0.10 11.46
C ASN A 19 -9.14 -0.41 10.19
N HIS A 20 -8.46 -0.65 9.06
CA HIS A 20 -9.07 -0.95 7.76
C HIS A 20 -8.87 -2.41 7.35
N VAL A 21 -7.69 -2.98 7.65
CA VAL A 21 -7.32 -4.37 7.36
C VAL A 21 -6.92 -5.05 8.68
N PRO A 22 -7.89 -5.53 9.48
CA PRO A 22 -7.62 -6.15 10.79
C PRO A 22 -7.00 -7.56 10.69
N THR A 23 -7.18 -8.23 9.56
CA THR A 23 -6.69 -9.59 9.33
C THR A 23 -5.20 -9.58 8.98
N LYS A 24 -4.43 -10.52 9.54
CA LYS A 24 -3.05 -10.76 9.10
C LYS A 24 -3.00 -11.82 8.01
N LEU A 25 -2.29 -11.56 6.92
CA LEU A 25 -2.08 -12.54 5.86
C LEU A 25 -1.29 -13.74 6.38
N THR A 26 -1.84 -14.93 6.19
CA THR A 26 -1.20 -16.23 6.48
C THR A 26 -1.20 -17.09 5.23
N LEU A 27 -0.70 -18.32 5.33
CA LEU A 27 -0.72 -19.30 4.23
C LEU A 27 -2.07 -20.01 4.05
N ASP A 28 -3.06 -19.68 4.90
CA ASP A 28 -4.42 -20.20 4.78
C ASP A 28 -5.18 -19.48 3.65
N GLU A 29 -5.77 -20.25 2.74
CA GLU A 29 -6.46 -19.74 1.54
C GLU A 29 -7.67 -18.86 1.91
N SER A 30 -8.45 -19.24 2.92
CA SER A 30 -9.60 -18.46 3.36
C SER A 30 -9.19 -17.13 4.00
N VAL A 31 -8.06 -17.12 4.72
CA VAL A 31 -7.44 -15.91 5.27
C VAL A 31 -6.91 -15.03 4.15
N TYR A 32 -6.30 -15.61 3.12
CA TYR A 32 -5.80 -14.88 1.96
C TYR A 32 -6.94 -14.16 1.23
N GLU A 33 -8.03 -14.84 0.89
CA GLU A 33 -9.17 -14.21 0.19
C GLU A 33 -9.78 -13.07 1.01
N THR A 34 -9.92 -13.26 2.33
CA THR A 34 -10.42 -12.22 3.23
C THR A 34 -9.47 -11.02 3.31
N TRP A 35 -8.16 -11.29 3.48
CA TRP A 35 -7.15 -10.25 3.56
C TRP A 35 -7.07 -9.47 2.25
N LYS A 36 -7.05 -10.17 1.11
CA LYS A 36 -6.96 -9.59 -0.22
C LYS A 36 -8.12 -8.63 -0.48
N LEU A 37 -9.35 -9.06 -0.24
CA LEU A 37 -10.53 -8.22 -0.43
C LEU A 37 -10.46 -6.94 0.42
N LEU A 38 -10.10 -7.06 1.70
CA LEU A 38 -9.98 -5.91 2.60
C LEU A 38 -8.86 -4.96 2.15
N PHE A 39 -7.75 -5.51 1.68
CA PHE A 39 -6.60 -4.73 1.23
C PHE A 39 -6.90 -3.98 -0.07
N GLU A 40 -7.55 -4.62 -1.04
CA GLU A 40 -7.99 -3.99 -2.29
C GLU A 40 -8.98 -2.83 -2.03
N ILE A 41 -9.99 -3.06 -1.17
CA ILE A 41 -10.94 -2.00 -0.76
C ILE A 41 -10.20 -0.82 -0.11
N HIS A 42 -9.21 -1.11 0.73
CA HIS A 42 -8.39 -0.07 1.36
C HIS A 42 -7.63 0.75 0.31
N CYS A 43 -6.90 0.09 -0.59
CA CYS A 43 -6.09 0.78 -1.60
C CYS A 43 -6.94 1.58 -2.59
N GLU A 44 -8.13 1.11 -2.95
CA GLU A 44 -9.10 1.88 -3.74
C GLU A 44 -9.59 3.12 -2.98
N SER A 45 -9.99 2.96 -1.71
CA SER A 45 -10.50 4.05 -0.86
C SER A 45 -9.47 5.16 -0.63
N PHE A 46 -8.18 4.81 -0.59
CA PHE A 46 -7.09 5.73 -0.34
C PHE A 46 -6.30 6.11 -1.59
N GLN A 47 -6.83 5.81 -2.78
CA GLN A 47 -6.31 6.22 -4.09
C GLN A 47 -4.87 5.77 -4.37
N VAL A 48 -4.52 4.56 -3.94
CA VAL A 48 -3.19 3.98 -4.15
C VAL A 48 -3.21 2.65 -4.89
N GLN A 49 -4.38 2.16 -5.31
CA GLN A 49 -4.54 0.92 -6.08
C GLN A 49 -3.55 0.79 -7.25
N GLY A 50 -3.27 1.90 -7.95
CA GLY A 50 -2.35 1.90 -9.09
C GLY A 50 -0.90 1.51 -8.75
N HIS A 51 -0.48 1.66 -7.49
CA HIS A 51 0.84 1.23 -7.03
C HIS A 51 0.92 -0.29 -6.84
N LEU A 52 -0.20 -0.96 -6.59
CA LEU A 52 -0.28 -2.42 -6.43
C LEU A 52 -0.36 -3.15 -7.76
N ASP A 53 -1.12 -2.63 -8.72
CA ASP A 53 -1.29 -3.26 -10.03
C ASP A 53 -0.27 -2.77 -11.08
N GLY A 54 0.57 -1.80 -10.71
CA GLY A 54 1.61 -1.24 -11.56
C GLY A 54 1.10 -0.26 -12.62
N THR A 55 -0.18 0.12 -12.60
CA THR A 55 -0.74 1.13 -13.51
C THR A 55 -0.29 2.55 -13.16
N SER A 56 0.07 2.80 -11.89
CA SER A 56 0.67 4.04 -11.44
C SER A 56 2.16 4.05 -11.76
N THR A 57 2.57 4.98 -12.62
CA THR A 57 3.99 5.21 -12.96
C THR A 57 4.44 6.60 -12.48
N PRO A 58 5.70 6.76 -12.05
CA PRO A 58 6.19 8.04 -11.62
C PRO A 58 6.18 9.04 -12.79
N PRO A 59 5.52 10.21 -12.65
CA PRO A 59 5.42 11.20 -13.72
C PRO A 59 6.77 11.75 -14.21
N SER A 60 7.79 11.71 -13.34
CA SER A 60 9.14 12.17 -13.64
C SER A 60 10.18 11.38 -12.85
N THR A 61 11.42 11.42 -13.31
CA THR A 61 12.54 10.83 -12.58
C THR A 61 12.68 11.48 -11.22
N GLY A 62 12.52 10.69 -10.15
CA GLY A 62 12.67 11.19 -8.79
C GLY A 62 11.41 11.81 -8.21
N ASP A 63 10.22 11.58 -8.79
CA ASP A 63 8.96 12.02 -8.21
C ASP A 63 8.83 11.55 -6.76
N SER A 64 8.96 12.50 -5.84
CA SER A 64 9.00 12.23 -4.41
C SER A 64 7.63 11.83 -3.85
N THR A 65 6.55 12.30 -4.47
CA THR A 65 5.18 11.97 -4.05
C THR A 65 4.88 10.53 -4.41
N TRP A 66 5.14 10.13 -5.66
CA TRP A 66 4.96 8.75 -6.12
C TRP A 66 5.76 7.77 -5.24
N LYS A 67 7.05 8.07 -4.98
CA LYS A 67 7.89 7.23 -4.11
C LYS A 67 7.36 7.12 -2.69
N ARG A 68 6.79 8.20 -2.17
CA ARG A 68 6.22 8.23 -0.82
C ARG A 68 4.94 7.41 -0.74
N LEU A 69 4.09 7.46 -1.76
CA LEU A 69 2.88 6.62 -1.85
C LEU A 69 3.26 5.14 -1.98
N ASP A 70 4.20 4.80 -2.86
CA ASP A 70 4.74 3.44 -2.99
C ASP A 70 5.30 2.90 -1.66
N SER A 71 6.03 3.74 -0.93
CA SER A 71 6.55 3.38 0.41
C SER A 71 5.43 3.17 1.45
N ILE A 72 4.31 3.87 1.31
CA ILE A 72 3.15 3.72 2.19
C ILE A 72 2.47 2.38 1.91
N ASP A 73 2.25 2.02 0.65
CA ASP A 73 1.70 0.71 0.28
C ASP A 73 2.58 -0.43 0.79
N LEU A 74 3.90 -0.35 0.56
CA LEU A 74 4.86 -1.32 1.11
C LEU A 74 4.75 -1.44 2.62
N SER A 75 4.63 -0.32 3.33
CA SER A 75 4.45 -0.31 4.78
C SER A 75 3.15 -1.00 5.19
N TRP A 76 2.05 -0.78 4.47
CA TRP A 76 0.75 -1.41 4.75
C TRP A 76 0.75 -2.91 4.45
N ILE A 77 1.35 -3.33 3.34
CA ILE A 77 1.57 -4.74 3.03
C ILE A 77 2.31 -5.38 4.20
N TYR A 78 3.52 -4.93 4.52
CA TYR A 78 4.35 -5.57 5.56
C TYR A 78 3.73 -5.54 6.97
N ALA A 79 3.00 -4.49 7.32
CA ALA A 79 2.29 -4.39 8.59
C ALA A 79 1.21 -5.47 8.74
N THR A 80 0.55 -5.83 7.64
CA THR A 80 -0.56 -6.80 7.64
C THR A 80 -0.12 -8.23 7.33
N LEU A 81 1.17 -8.49 7.09
CA LEU A 81 1.69 -9.86 6.97
C LEU A 81 1.89 -10.52 8.35
N SER A 82 1.58 -11.82 8.43
CA SER A 82 2.10 -12.66 9.52
C SER A 82 3.63 -12.74 9.47
N PRO A 83 4.31 -13.04 10.59
CA PRO A 83 5.78 -13.15 10.61
C PRO A 83 6.32 -14.15 9.58
N THR A 84 5.65 -15.30 9.42
CA THR A 84 6.03 -16.33 8.43
C THR A 84 5.97 -15.79 7.01
N VAL A 85 4.81 -15.24 6.60
CA VAL A 85 4.64 -14.69 5.24
C VAL A 85 5.61 -13.54 5.00
N ARG A 86 5.79 -12.66 5.99
CA ARG A 86 6.73 -11.53 5.91
C ARG A 86 8.16 -11.98 5.57
N THR A 87 8.66 -13.04 6.20
CA THR A 87 10.01 -13.54 5.91
C THR A 87 10.16 -14.12 4.51
N MET A 88 9.06 -14.54 3.88
CA MET A 88 9.06 -15.10 2.53
C MET A 88 9.06 -14.01 1.45
N VAL A 89 8.45 -12.86 1.71
CA VAL A 89 8.18 -11.83 0.67
C VAL A 89 8.97 -10.54 0.83
N ILE A 90 9.66 -10.31 1.95
CA ILE A 90 10.50 -9.10 2.10
C ILE A 90 11.53 -9.05 0.98
N LYS A 91 11.47 -7.98 0.18
CA LYS A 91 12.43 -7.65 -0.87
C LYS A 91 12.91 -6.23 -0.66
N LYS A 92 14.23 -6.03 -0.69
CA LYS A 92 14.80 -4.70 -0.51
C LYS A 92 14.76 -3.93 -1.82
N GLY A 93 14.13 -2.75 -1.81
CA GLY A 93 14.13 -1.82 -2.93
C GLY A 93 13.18 -2.18 -4.07
N ALA A 94 12.30 -3.18 -3.88
CA ALA A 94 11.23 -3.49 -4.80
C ALA A 94 10.04 -2.53 -4.56
N PRO A 95 9.35 -2.06 -5.63
CA PRO A 95 8.11 -1.30 -5.52
C PRO A 95 6.95 -2.20 -5.07
N ALA A 96 5.81 -1.60 -4.69
CA ALA A 96 4.69 -2.33 -4.13
C ALA A 96 4.13 -3.43 -5.05
N HIS A 97 4.00 -3.18 -6.36
CA HIS A 97 3.52 -4.15 -7.34
C HIS A 97 4.45 -5.37 -7.58
N GLU A 98 5.66 -5.37 -7.03
CA GLU A 98 6.62 -6.48 -7.16
C GLU A 98 6.70 -7.37 -5.89
N ILE A 99 5.95 -7.02 -4.84
CA ILE A 99 5.85 -7.82 -3.61
C ILE A 99 4.81 -8.91 -3.78
#